data_AF-A0A8S4A348-F1
#
_entry.id   AF-A0A8S4A348-F1
#
_cell.length_a   1.000
_cell.length_b   1.000
_cell.length_c   1.000
_cell.angle_alpha   90.00
_cell.angle_beta   90.00
_cell.angle_gamma   90.00
#
_symmetry.space_group_name_H-M   'P 1'
#
loop_
_entity.id
_entity.type
_entity.pdbx_description
1 polymer ?
#
loop_
_entity_poly.entity_id
_entity_poly.type
_entity_poly.pdbx_seq_one_letter_code
_entity_poly.pdbx_strand_id
1 'polypeptide(L)'
;MGRSRSRSRSSSRHGHRSKRKKNHSKSRSKSKERSSRQGRSSRMRSRSRDRKRPTARRRSFSSSSSDSDDDLILRAKKREEEEKKAEIERQRLLKQKELEEKLIEEEVARRVEALVKQRVEEELEKRRDEIEAEVLRRVEEAKRIMEKQMLEELEKQREAELEAQRLKEEEERKKREELEQIMVENNKKIEEAQRKLAEEQLKLVEEQRKILEEKQRMEEEEKRRSKKAQEIILNKKNARPSISFSLGSK
;
A
#
# COMPACT_ATOMS: atom_id res chain seq x y z
N MET A 1 -46.92 -17.05 2.81
CA MET A 1 -46.35 -17.29 1.46
C MET A 1 -45.77 -15.97 0.99
N GLY A 2 -44.52 -15.74 0.62
CA GLY A 2 -43.38 -16.57 0.25
C GLY A 2 -42.61 -15.79 -0.82
N ARG A 3 -41.29 -15.63 -0.65
CA ARG A 3 -40.26 -15.26 -1.64
C ARG A 3 -39.89 -13.78 -1.84
N SER A 4 -38.74 -13.45 -1.26
CA SER A 4 -37.79 -12.39 -1.61
C SER A 4 -37.32 -12.47 -3.07
N ARG A 5 -37.10 -11.32 -3.72
CA ARG A 5 -36.19 -11.15 -4.88
C ARG A 5 -35.85 -9.68 -5.10
N SER A 6 -34.64 -9.32 -4.68
CA SER A 6 -33.96 -8.05 -4.92
C SER A 6 -33.52 -7.91 -6.38
N ARG A 7 -33.78 -6.75 -7.01
CA ARG A 7 -33.17 -6.31 -8.27
C ARG A 7 -33.01 -4.79 -8.28
N SER A 8 -31.88 -4.30 -7.79
CA SER A 8 -31.44 -2.92 -8.00
C SER A 8 -30.67 -2.85 -9.33
N ARG A 9 -31.24 -2.15 -10.31
CA ARG A 9 -30.59 -1.84 -11.60
C ARG A 9 -29.88 -0.49 -11.44
N SER A 10 -28.54 -0.49 -11.39
CA SER A 10 -27.75 0.74 -11.39
C SER A 10 -27.37 1.15 -12.81
N SER A 11 -27.69 2.40 -13.11
CA SER A 11 -27.47 3.13 -14.35
C SER A 11 -26.00 3.23 -14.76
N SER A 12 -25.75 2.99 -16.05
CA SER A 12 -24.52 3.28 -16.79
C SER A 12 -24.18 4.76 -16.83
N ARG A 13 -22.90 5.14 -16.62
CA ARG A 13 -22.26 6.30 -17.26
C ARG A 13 -20.73 6.16 -17.27
N HIS A 14 -20.17 6.25 -18.48
CA HIS A 14 -18.75 6.29 -18.84
C HIS A 14 -18.02 7.51 -18.26
N GLY A 15 -16.76 7.36 -17.82
CA GLY A 15 -15.56 7.97 -18.45
C GLY A 15 -15.10 9.23 -17.69
N HIS A 16 -13.88 9.38 -17.16
CA HIS A 16 -12.62 9.53 -17.89
C HIS A 16 -11.37 9.23 -17.03
N ARG A 17 -10.48 8.40 -17.60
CA ARG A 17 -9.02 8.53 -17.73
C ARG A 17 -8.27 9.49 -16.77
N SER A 18 -7.41 8.93 -15.90
CA SER A 18 -6.15 9.57 -15.51
C SER A 18 -5.00 8.55 -15.44
N LYS A 19 -3.82 9.01 -15.82
CA LYS A 19 -2.66 8.23 -16.28
C LYS A 19 -1.93 7.57 -15.12
N ARG A 20 -1.86 6.23 -15.07
CA ARG A 20 -0.97 5.51 -14.15
C ARG A 20 0.29 5.02 -14.88
N LYS A 21 1.44 5.48 -14.41
CA LYS A 21 2.78 5.08 -14.86
C LYS A 21 2.97 3.57 -14.67
N LYS A 22 3.34 2.85 -15.73
CA LYS A 22 3.80 1.45 -15.66
C LYS A 22 5.31 1.44 -15.90
N ASN A 23 6.08 1.29 -14.83
CA ASN A 23 7.49 0.95 -14.91
C ASN A 23 7.63 -0.58 -14.99
N HIS A 24 7.84 -1.03 -16.21
CA HIS A 24 8.80 -2.03 -16.67
C HIS A 24 9.30 -3.09 -15.65
N SER A 25 8.66 -4.26 -15.61
CA SER A 25 9.31 -5.53 -15.27
C SER A 25 9.51 -6.32 -16.56
N LYS A 26 10.75 -6.38 -17.05
CA LYS A 26 11.12 -7.18 -18.23
C LYS A 26 12.04 -8.31 -17.82
N SER A 27 11.43 -9.47 -17.63
CA SER A 27 12.05 -10.78 -17.67
C SER A 27 12.90 -10.92 -18.95
N ARG A 28 14.17 -11.26 -18.78
CA ARG A 28 15.09 -11.64 -19.86
C ARG A 28 15.48 -13.11 -19.66
N SER A 29 14.70 -13.98 -20.27
CA SER A 29 15.14 -15.30 -20.72
C SER A 29 14.90 -15.37 -22.22
N LYS A 30 15.96 -15.31 -23.02
CA LYS A 30 15.94 -15.82 -24.39
C LYS A 30 17.35 -16.01 -24.94
N SER A 31 17.76 -17.27 -24.92
CA SER A 31 18.78 -17.88 -25.78
C SER A 31 18.50 -17.50 -27.24
N LYS A 32 19.54 -17.08 -27.97
CA LYS A 32 19.55 -17.12 -29.42
C LYS A 32 20.98 -17.10 -29.95
N GLU A 33 21.43 -18.27 -30.39
CA GLU A 33 22.45 -18.43 -31.40
C GLU A 33 22.21 -17.47 -32.57
N ARG A 34 23.27 -16.81 -33.07
CA ARG A 34 23.40 -16.46 -34.48
C ARG A 34 24.86 -16.41 -34.88
N SER A 35 25.22 -17.36 -35.72
CA SER A 35 26.42 -17.40 -36.54
C SER A 35 26.44 -16.28 -37.59
N SER A 36 27.68 -15.89 -37.92
CA SER A 36 28.18 -15.33 -39.18
C SER A 36 27.39 -14.21 -39.88
N ARG A 37 28.04 -13.05 -40.01
CA ARG A 37 28.14 -12.34 -41.31
C ARG A 37 29.28 -11.33 -41.31
N GLN A 38 30.15 -11.50 -42.30
CA GLN A 38 31.20 -10.57 -42.71
C GLN A 38 30.67 -9.15 -42.89
N GLY A 39 31.47 -8.17 -42.46
CA GLY A 39 31.25 -6.76 -42.72
C GLY A 39 32.58 -6.01 -42.72
N ARG A 40 33.23 -6.02 -43.89
CA ARG A 40 34.42 -5.24 -44.22
C ARG A 40 34.19 -3.74 -43.97
N SER A 41 35.14 -3.05 -43.32
CA SER A 41 35.48 -1.64 -43.60
C SER A 41 36.68 -1.19 -42.76
N SER A 42 37.89 -1.68 -43.09
CA SER A 42 39.13 -1.01 -42.68
C SER A 42 39.34 0.22 -43.58
N ARG A 43 39.03 1.40 -43.03
CA ARG A 43 39.22 2.68 -43.70
C ARG A 43 40.72 2.98 -43.71
N MET A 44 41.39 2.57 -44.79
CA MET A 44 42.75 2.95 -45.15
C MET A 44 42.92 4.47 -45.05
N ARG A 45 43.73 4.94 -44.09
CA ARG A 45 44.13 6.33 -43.96
C ARG A 45 45.47 6.50 -44.66
N SER A 46 45.44 6.48 -45.99
CA SER A 46 46.56 6.81 -46.85
C SER A 46 46.89 8.29 -46.69
N ARG A 47 47.84 8.63 -45.81
CA ARG A 47 48.44 9.97 -45.76
C ARG A 47 49.51 10.07 -46.83
N SER A 48 49.07 10.35 -48.05
CA SER A 48 49.91 10.93 -49.09
C SER A 48 50.35 12.32 -48.63
N ARG A 49 51.62 12.45 -48.27
CA ARG A 49 52.32 13.74 -48.20
C ARG A 49 53.46 13.73 -49.19
N ASP A 50 53.08 13.86 -50.44
CA ASP A 50 53.83 14.60 -51.43
C ASP A 50 54.13 15.99 -50.87
N ARG A 51 55.40 16.34 -50.71
CA ARG A 51 55.87 17.74 -50.62
C ARG A 51 57.38 17.83 -50.84
N LYS A 52 57.70 18.11 -52.10
CA LYS A 52 58.57 19.20 -52.56
C LYS A 52 60.06 19.09 -52.19
N ARG A 53 60.79 18.43 -53.10
CA ARG A 53 62.18 18.76 -53.47
C ARG A 53 62.34 20.27 -53.71
N PRO A 54 63.38 20.94 -53.20
CA PRO A 54 63.85 22.18 -53.79
C PRO A 54 64.91 21.86 -54.84
N THR A 55 64.58 22.24 -56.08
CA THR A 55 65.49 22.35 -57.20
C THR A 55 66.36 23.60 -57.03
N ALA A 56 67.68 23.45 -56.92
CA ALA A 56 68.61 24.56 -57.10
C ALA A 56 69.53 24.26 -58.29
N ARG A 57 69.19 24.88 -59.43
CA ARG A 57 70.09 25.05 -60.59
C ARG A 57 71.07 26.18 -60.27
N ARG A 58 72.37 25.92 -60.32
CA ARG A 58 73.42 26.90 -60.68
C ARG A 58 74.48 26.12 -61.47
N ARG A 59 74.45 26.19 -62.80
CA ARG A 59 75.17 27.13 -63.68
C ARG A 59 76.68 27.11 -63.41
N SER A 60 77.37 26.55 -64.40
CA SER A 60 78.81 26.56 -64.62
C SER A 60 79.38 27.99 -64.62
N PHE A 61 80.47 28.17 -63.88
CA PHE A 61 81.49 29.16 -64.20
C PHE A 61 82.86 28.53 -63.92
N SER A 62 83.75 28.75 -64.87
CA SER A 62 85.12 28.27 -65.00
C SER A 62 86.09 28.93 -64.00
N SER A 63 87.33 28.45 -64.07
CA SER A 63 88.63 29.04 -63.70
C SER A 63 89.12 28.89 -62.25
N SER A 64 90.09 27.97 -62.15
CA SER A 64 91.44 28.13 -61.59
C SER A 64 91.61 28.44 -60.10
N SER A 65 92.25 27.51 -59.40
CA SER A 65 93.52 27.70 -58.65
C SER A 65 93.54 26.80 -57.41
N SER A 66 94.58 25.96 -57.33
CA SER A 66 95.18 25.26 -56.18
C SER A 66 94.33 24.99 -54.92
N ASP A 67 94.18 23.72 -54.54
CA ASP A 67 95.05 23.09 -53.52
C ASP A 67 94.76 21.58 -53.39
N SER A 68 95.75 20.78 -52.98
CA SER A 68 95.73 19.31 -53.08
C SER A 68 95.07 18.58 -51.90
N ASP A 69 94.17 19.26 -51.16
CA ASP A 69 93.61 18.75 -49.89
C ASP A 69 92.13 18.26 -49.96
N ASP A 70 91.35 18.65 -50.98
CA ASP A 70 89.90 18.32 -51.07
C ASP A 70 89.61 16.82 -51.33
N ASP A 71 90.49 16.12 -52.03
CA ASP A 71 90.28 14.71 -52.43
C ASP A 71 90.48 13.73 -51.25
N LEU A 72 91.35 14.10 -50.31
CA LEU A 72 91.54 13.39 -49.03
C LEU A 72 90.32 13.56 -48.12
N ILE A 73 89.73 14.76 -48.09
CA ILE A 73 88.53 15.07 -47.30
C ILE A 73 87.31 14.30 -47.84
N LEU A 74 87.16 14.16 -49.16
CA LEU A 74 86.08 13.36 -49.77
C LEU A 74 86.23 11.86 -49.49
N ARG A 75 87.47 11.33 -49.55
CA ARG A 75 87.74 9.92 -49.22
C ARG A 75 87.55 9.63 -47.72
N ALA A 76 87.92 10.58 -46.84
CA ALA A 76 87.67 10.51 -45.41
C ALA A 76 86.16 10.55 -45.11
N LYS A 77 85.40 11.47 -45.71
CA LYS A 77 83.93 11.53 -45.60
C LYS A 77 83.25 10.27 -46.11
N LYS A 78 83.76 9.66 -47.18
CA LYS A 78 83.20 8.40 -47.71
C LYS A 78 83.44 7.22 -46.76
N ARG A 79 84.63 7.11 -46.15
CA ARG A 79 84.89 6.12 -45.09
C ARG A 79 84.04 6.39 -43.85
N GLU A 80 83.89 7.65 -43.45
CA GLU A 80 83.05 8.04 -42.31
C GLU A 80 81.56 7.78 -42.59
N GLU A 81 81.09 7.94 -43.83
CA GLU A 81 79.74 7.58 -44.25
C GLU A 81 79.52 6.06 -44.31
N GLU A 82 80.53 5.28 -44.71
CA GLU A 82 80.50 3.81 -44.68
C GLU A 82 80.49 3.30 -43.23
N GLU A 83 81.25 3.91 -42.34
CA GLU A 83 81.23 3.66 -40.89
C GLU A 83 79.88 4.04 -40.28
N LYS A 84 79.31 5.20 -40.63
CA LYS A 84 77.95 5.61 -40.21
C LYS A 84 76.88 4.67 -40.75
N LYS A 85 77.01 4.16 -41.98
CA LYS A 85 76.09 3.17 -42.55
C LYS A 85 76.18 1.84 -41.81
N ALA A 86 77.40 1.37 -41.52
CA ALA A 86 77.61 0.16 -40.71
C ALA A 86 77.08 0.33 -39.27
N GLU A 87 77.21 1.52 -38.70
CA GLU A 87 76.64 1.84 -37.38
C GLU A 87 75.11 1.87 -37.40
N ILE A 88 74.51 2.46 -38.45
CA ILE A 88 73.05 2.43 -38.66
C ILE A 88 72.55 1.00 -38.88
N GLU A 89 73.29 0.16 -39.60
CA GLU A 89 72.96 -1.25 -39.80
C GLU A 89 73.06 -2.05 -38.48
N ARG A 90 74.10 -1.82 -37.68
CA ARG A 90 74.20 -2.39 -36.32
C ARG A 90 73.04 -1.94 -35.43
N GLN A 91 72.67 -0.66 -35.46
CA GLN A 91 71.52 -0.14 -34.71
C GLN A 91 70.18 -0.72 -35.19
N ARG A 92 70.02 -0.98 -36.49
CA ARG A 92 68.82 -1.65 -37.02
C ARG A 92 68.72 -3.10 -36.54
N LEU A 93 69.84 -3.81 -36.52
CA LEU A 93 69.90 -5.19 -36.09
C LEU A 93 69.66 -5.31 -34.58
N LEU A 94 70.19 -4.37 -33.78
CA LEU A 94 69.86 -4.25 -32.35
C LEU A 94 68.37 -3.97 -32.13
N LYS A 95 67.78 -3.04 -32.88
CA LYS A 95 66.34 -2.76 -32.80
C LYS A 95 65.47 -3.96 -33.19
N GLN A 96 65.90 -4.78 -34.15
CA GLN A 96 65.19 -6.01 -34.50
C GLN A 96 65.24 -7.03 -33.36
N LYS A 97 66.43 -7.24 -32.77
CA LYS A 97 66.59 -8.10 -31.60
C LYS A 97 65.76 -7.63 -30.40
N GLU A 98 65.75 -6.33 -30.12
CA GLU A 98 64.92 -5.75 -29.06
C GLU A 98 63.42 -5.95 -29.31
N LEU A 99 62.96 -5.92 -30.57
CA LEU A 99 61.56 -6.18 -30.91
C LEU A 99 61.21 -7.67 -30.77
N GLU A 100 62.11 -8.55 -31.18
CA GLU A 100 61.96 -10.00 -31.00
C GLU A 100 61.96 -10.37 -29.51
N GLU A 101 62.86 -9.80 -28.72
CA GLU A 101 62.92 -9.97 -27.27
C GLU A 101 61.63 -9.48 -26.60
N LYS A 102 61.11 -8.30 -26.98
CA LYS A 102 59.83 -7.80 -26.46
C LYS A 102 58.64 -8.70 -26.80
N LEU A 103 58.61 -9.28 -28.00
CA LEU A 103 57.56 -10.24 -28.37
C LEU A 103 57.64 -11.51 -27.54
N ILE A 104 58.85 -12.00 -27.28
CA ILE A 104 59.08 -13.17 -26.42
C ILE A 104 58.69 -12.86 -24.97
N GLU A 105 59.06 -11.69 -24.45
CA GLU A 105 58.67 -11.23 -23.11
C GLU A 105 57.16 -11.10 -22.98
N GLU A 106 56.47 -10.56 -23.99
CA GLU A 106 55.01 -10.50 -24.01
C GLU A 106 54.36 -11.88 -24.05
N GLU A 107 54.91 -12.83 -24.81
CA GLU A 107 54.41 -14.20 -24.84
C GLU A 107 54.64 -14.92 -23.51
N VAL A 108 55.79 -14.72 -22.88
CA VAL A 108 56.10 -15.27 -21.55
C VAL A 108 55.18 -14.65 -20.50
N ALA A 109 55.00 -13.32 -20.51
CA ALA A 109 54.09 -12.62 -19.61
C ALA A 109 52.65 -13.14 -19.78
N ARG A 110 52.19 -13.36 -21.01
CA ARG A 110 50.86 -13.94 -21.28
C ARG A 110 50.72 -15.38 -20.76
N ARG A 111 51.75 -16.22 -20.90
CA ARG A 111 51.73 -17.60 -20.36
C ARG A 111 51.73 -17.60 -18.84
N VAL A 112 52.53 -16.74 -18.21
CA VAL A 112 52.54 -16.58 -16.75
C VAL A 112 51.17 -16.08 -16.27
N GLU A 113 50.59 -15.06 -16.92
CA GLU A 113 49.27 -14.55 -16.59
C GLU A 113 48.18 -15.62 -16.72
N ALA A 114 48.23 -16.44 -17.77
CA ALA A 114 47.28 -17.54 -17.97
C ALA A 114 47.41 -18.60 -16.87
N LEU A 115 48.62 -19.01 -16.51
CA LEU A 115 48.86 -19.97 -15.42
C LEU A 115 48.43 -19.42 -14.06
N VAL A 116 48.67 -18.13 -13.81
CA VAL A 116 48.21 -17.45 -12.59
C VAL A 116 46.69 -17.39 -12.56
N LYS A 117 46.03 -17.01 -13.65
CA LYS A 117 44.57 -17.00 -13.74
C LYS A 117 43.98 -18.39 -13.49
N GLN A 118 44.53 -19.42 -14.11
CA GLN A 118 44.09 -20.81 -13.90
C GLN A 118 44.25 -21.24 -12.44
N ARG A 119 45.41 -20.97 -11.82
CA ARG A 119 45.65 -21.31 -10.41
C ARG A 119 44.70 -20.56 -9.47
N VAL A 120 44.46 -19.28 -9.73
CA VAL A 120 43.51 -18.46 -8.95
C VAL A 120 42.08 -18.96 -9.15
N GLU A 121 41.70 -19.32 -10.37
CA GLU A 121 40.38 -19.88 -10.67
C GLU A 121 40.15 -21.20 -9.96
N GLU A 122 41.12 -22.12 -9.95
CA GLU A 122 41.08 -23.39 -9.22
C GLU A 122 41.01 -23.19 -7.69
N GLU A 123 41.73 -22.20 -7.15
CA GLU A 123 41.68 -21.87 -5.72
C GLU A 123 40.34 -21.24 -5.33
N LEU A 124 39.80 -20.37 -6.18
CA LEU A 124 38.48 -19.81 -5.99
C LEU A 124 37.43 -20.89 -6.13
N GLU A 125 37.51 -21.80 -7.11
CA GLU A 125 36.54 -22.88 -7.30
C GLU A 125 36.42 -23.79 -6.08
N LYS A 126 37.55 -24.14 -5.44
CA LYS A 126 37.54 -24.89 -4.17
C LYS A 126 36.86 -24.13 -3.02
N ARG A 127 36.98 -22.80 -2.99
CA ARG A 127 36.38 -21.94 -1.96
C ARG A 127 35.00 -21.43 -2.34
N ARG A 128 34.57 -21.59 -3.60
CA ARG A 128 33.29 -21.09 -4.10
C ARG A 128 32.15 -21.76 -3.37
N ASP A 129 32.19 -23.08 -3.22
CA ASP A 129 31.13 -23.82 -2.53
C ASP A 129 30.99 -23.37 -1.06
N GLU A 130 32.11 -23.11 -0.38
CA GLU A 130 32.13 -22.61 1.00
C GLU A 130 31.56 -21.17 1.09
N ILE A 131 32.00 -20.29 0.16
CA ILE A 131 31.53 -18.91 0.08
C ILE A 131 30.05 -18.87 -0.29
N GLU A 132 29.61 -19.69 -1.25
CA GLU A 132 28.21 -19.79 -1.68
C GLU A 132 27.35 -20.29 -0.53
N ALA A 133 27.78 -21.30 0.22
CA ALA A 133 27.07 -21.79 1.38
C ALA A 133 26.93 -20.71 2.47
N GLU A 134 27.98 -19.93 2.74
CA GLU A 134 27.94 -18.84 3.71
C GLU A 134 27.04 -17.68 3.25
N VAL A 135 27.11 -17.32 1.96
CA VAL A 135 26.23 -16.31 1.36
C VAL A 135 24.77 -16.77 1.42
N LEU A 136 24.49 -18.03 1.10
CA LEU A 136 23.15 -18.60 1.20
C LEU A 136 22.64 -18.56 2.65
N ARG A 137 23.47 -18.94 3.64
CA ARG A 137 23.10 -18.82 5.06
C ARG A 137 22.76 -17.40 5.47
N ARG A 138 23.59 -16.42 5.12
CA ARG A 138 23.30 -15.00 5.42
C ARG A 138 22.03 -14.51 4.74
N VAL A 139 21.79 -14.93 3.50
CA VAL A 139 20.56 -14.58 2.76
C VAL A 139 19.33 -15.24 3.40
N GLU A 140 19.43 -16.50 3.83
CA GLU A 140 18.36 -17.18 4.54
C GLU A 140 18.06 -16.54 5.89
N GLU A 141 19.09 -16.16 6.66
CA GLU A 141 18.92 -15.43 7.92
C GLU A 141 18.25 -14.07 7.69
N ALA A 142 18.69 -13.31 6.69
CA ALA A 142 18.08 -12.05 6.32
C ALA A 142 16.61 -12.22 5.86
N LYS A 143 16.32 -13.26 5.06
CA LYS A 143 14.95 -13.61 4.66
C LYS A 143 14.10 -13.97 5.87
N ARG A 144 14.59 -14.81 6.80
CA ARG A 144 13.87 -15.18 8.01
C ARG A 144 13.57 -13.99 8.90
N ILE A 145 14.51 -13.05 9.04
CA ILE A 145 14.28 -11.81 9.81
C ILE A 145 13.19 -10.97 9.14
N MET A 146 13.28 -10.77 7.82
CA MET A 146 12.24 -10.03 7.09
C MET A 146 10.88 -10.72 7.13
N GLU A 147 10.83 -12.05 6.99
CA GLU A 147 9.59 -12.83 7.04
C GLU A 147 8.96 -12.75 8.43
N LYS A 148 9.75 -12.85 9.51
CA LYS A 148 9.25 -12.67 10.88
C LYS A 148 8.71 -11.26 11.10
N GLN A 149 9.44 -10.23 10.69
CA GLN A 149 8.97 -8.84 10.80
C GLN A 149 7.67 -8.62 10.01
N MET A 150 7.59 -9.16 8.78
CA MET A 150 6.39 -9.06 7.96
C MET A 150 5.19 -9.81 8.59
N LEU A 151 5.42 -10.99 9.17
CA LEU A 151 4.37 -11.74 9.86
C LEU A 151 3.90 -11.01 11.12
N GLU A 152 4.82 -10.50 11.95
CA GLU A 152 4.49 -9.72 13.15
C GLU A 152 3.72 -8.44 12.79
N GLU A 153 4.07 -7.76 11.70
CA GLU A 153 3.34 -6.58 11.21
C GLU A 153 1.92 -6.96 10.76
N LEU A 154 1.75 -8.08 10.05
CA LEU A 154 0.44 -8.57 9.64
C LEU A 154 -0.43 -9.01 10.81
N GLU A 155 0.15 -9.67 11.82
CA GLU A 155 -0.55 -10.05 13.05
C GLU A 155 -1.02 -8.82 13.82
N LYS A 156 -0.13 -7.83 14.02
CA LYS A 156 -0.51 -6.55 14.65
C LYS A 156 -1.60 -5.82 13.89
N GLN A 157 -1.55 -5.81 12.56
CA GLN A 157 -2.62 -5.21 11.75
C GLN A 157 -3.95 -5.94 11.94
N ARG A 158 -3.95 -7.27 11.96
CA ARG A 158 -5.17 -8.07 12.22
C ARG A 158 -5.73 -7.84 13.61
N GLU A 159 -4.87 -7.82 14.63
CA GLU A 159 -5.28 -7.52 16.01
C GLU A 159 -5.87 -6.12 16.10
N ALA A 160 -5.21 -5.12 15.53
CA ALA A 160 -5.72 -3.74 15.51
C ALA A 160 -7.06 -3.62 14.76
N GLU A 161 -7.25 -4.35 13.65
CA GLU A 161 -8.53 -4.40 12.94
C GLU A 161 -9.64 -5.03 13.79
N LEU A 162 -9.35 -6.14 14.47
CA LEU A 162 -10.30 -6.81 15.36
C LEU A 162 -10.64 -5.95 16.58
N GLU A 163 -9.65 -5.30 17.19
CA GLU A 163 -9.85 -4.36 18.30
C GLU A 163 -10.67 -3.15 17.85
N ALA A 164 -10.37 -2.57 16.68
CA ALA A 164 -11.15 -1.49 16.13
C ALA A 164 -12.60 -1.90 15.84
N GLN A 165 -12.83 -3.14 15.37
CA GLN A 165 -14.18 -3.68 15.21
C GLN A 165 -14.89 -3.88 16.55
N ARG A 166 -14.20 -4.43 17.56
CA ARG A 166 -14.74 -4.60 18.92
C ARG A 166 -15.13 -3.27 19.55
N LEU A 167 -14.26 -2.26 19.46
CA LEU A 167 -14.56 -0.92 19.98
C LEU A 167 -15.80 -0.31 19.31
N LYS A 168 -15.92 -0.45 17.98
CA LYS A 168 -17.12 0.01 17.26
C LYS A 168 -18.37 -0.76 17.70
N GLU A 169 -18.28 -2.07 17.87
CA GLU A 169 -19.40 -2.88 18.34
C GLU A 169 -19.80 -2.50 19.77
N GLU A 170 -18.84 -2.28 20.67
CA GLU A 170 -19.10 -1.82 22.03
C GLU A 170 -19.73 -0.43 22.07
N GLU A 171 -19.27 0.50 21.23
CA GLU A 171 -19.90 1.81 21.09
C GLU A 171 -21.33 1.71 20.57
N GLU A 172 -21.59 0.85 19.57
CA GLU A 172 -22.94 0.60 19.09
C GLU A 172 -23.83 -0.05 20.16
N ARG A 173 -23.28 -1.00 20.93
CA ARG A 173 -24.00 -1.64 22.04
C ARG A 173 -24.35 -0.63 23.12
N LYS A 174 -23.40 0.21 23.55
CA LYS A 174 -23.66 1.30 24.52
C LYS A 174 -24.74 2.25 24.02
N LYS A 175 -24.69 2.68 22.75
CA LYS A 175 -25.74 3.51 22.15
C LYS A 175 -27.10 2.81 22.15
N ARG A 176 -27.16 1.51 21.87
CA ARG A 176 -28.41 0.74 21.92
C ARG A 176 -28.94 0.61 23.35
N GLU A 177 -28.08 0.33 24.32
CA GLU A 177 -28.41 0.27 25.74
C GLU A 177 -28.92 1.63 26.25
N GLU A 178 -28.26 2.72 25.89
CA GLU A 178 -28.71 4.09 26.22
C GLU A 178 -30.10 4.38 25.63
N LEU A 179 -30.32 4.03 24.35
CA LEU A 179 -31.63 4.18 23.73
C LEU A 179 -32.70 3.29 24.39
N GLU A 180 -32.36 2.06 24.74
CA GLU A 180 -33.26 1.15 25.45
C GLU A 180 -33.62 1.68 26.84
N GLN A 181 -32.65 2.22 27.59
CA GLN A 181 -32.89 2.87 28.88
C GLN A 181 -33.84 4.05 28.73
N ILE A 182 -33.63 4.92 27.73
CA ILE A 182 -34.52 6.05 27.45
C ILE A 182 -35.94 5.55 27.10
N MET A 183 -36.07 4.48 26.30
CA MET A 183 -37.36 3.92 25.95
C MET A 183 -38.07 3.32 27.18
N VAL A 184 -37.35 2.62 28.05
CA VAL A 184 -37.89 2.07 29.30
C VAL A 184 -38.34 3.20 30.23
N GLU A 185 -37.55 4.26 30.40
CA GLU A 185 -37.94 5.41 31.21
C GLU A 185 -39.17 6.14 30.65
N ASN A 186 -39.25 6.30 29.33
CA ASN A 186 -40.43 6.88 28.69
C ASN A 186 -41.67 6.00 28.87
N ASN A 187 -41.53 4.69 28.69
CA ASN A 187 -42.63 3.75 28.91
C ASN A 187 -43.10 3.78 30.37
N LYS A 188 -42.18 3.81 31.34
CA LYS A 188 -42.51 3.97 32.77
C LYS A 188 -43.29 5.27 33.03
N LYS A 189 -42.85 6.39 32.45
CA LYS A 189 -43.58 7.67 32.57
C LYS A 189 -44.99 7.60 31.98
N ILE A 190 -45.16 6.91 30.85
CA ILE A 190 -46.47 6.68 30.23
C ILE A 190 -47.35 5.80 31.12
N GLU A 191 -46.81 4.70 31.64
CA GLU A 191 -47.52 3.80 32.55
C GLU A 191 -47.92 4.51 33.85
N GLU A 192 -47.02 5.29 34.44
CA GLU A 192 -47.33 6.10 35.63
C GLU A 192 -48.40 7.15 35.35
N ALA A 193 -48.35 7.81 34.19
CA ALA A 193 -49.39 8.76 33.79
C ALA A 193 -50.75 8.07 33.58
N GLN A 194 -50.77 6.92 32.90
CA GLN A 194 -51.99 6.11 32.73
C GLN A 194 -52.54 5.63 34.08
N ARG A 195 -51.66 5.19 34.99
CA ARG A 195 -52.05 4.76 36.34
C ARG A 195 -52.66 5.92 37.14
N LYS A 196 -52.06 7.11 37.10
CA LYS A 196 -52.62 8.31 37.75
C LYS A 196 -53.99 8.66 37.20
N LEU A 197 -54.16 8.65 35.87
CA LEU A 197 -55.45 8.89 35.23
C LEU A 197 -56.50 7.84 35.63
N ALA A 198 -56.11 6.56 35.71
CA ALA A 198 -56.99 5.50 36.18
C ALA A 198 -57.37 5.66 37.66
N GLU A 199 -56.42 6.03 38.52
CA GLU A 199 -56.67 6.33 39.94
C GLU A 199 -57.60 7.54 40.12
N GLU A 200 -57.45 8.59 39.31
CA GLU A 200 -58.35 9.74 39.29
C GLU A 200 -59.77 9.36 38.83
N GLN A 201 -59.88 8.56 37.76
CA GLN A 201 -61.18 8.06 37.29
C GLN A 201 -61.87 7.21 38.37
N LEU A 202 -61.14 6.33 39.06
CA LEU A 202 -61.67 5.55 40.17
C LEU A 202 -62.17 6.43 41.32
N LYS A 203 -61.39 7.44 41.74
CA LYS A 203 -61.81 8.40 42.77
C LYS A 203 -63.09 9.14 42.40
N LEU A 204 -63.20 9.58 41.15
CA LEU A 204 -64.40 10.27 40.65
C LEU A 204 -65.63 9.36 40.68
N VAL A 205 -65.49 8.08 40.34
CA VAL A 205 -66.58 7.09 40.45
C VAL A 205 -66.94 6.82 41.91
N GLU A 206 -65.96 6.73 42.81
CA GLU A 206 -66.21 6.58 44.25
C GLU A 206 -66.93 7.81 44.85
N GLU A 207 -66.55 9.01 44.44
CA GLU A 207 -67.23 10.25 44.83
C GLU A 207 -68.67 10.29 44.31
N GLN A 208 -68.89 9.95 43.04
CA GLN A 208 -70.25 9.81 42.49
C GLN A 208 -71.07 8.79 43.27
N ARG A 209 -70.48 7.65 43.65
CA ARG A 209 -71.14 6.64 44.48
C ARG A 209 -71.51 7.18 45.87
N LYS A 210 -70.62 7.92 46.53
CA LYS A 210 -70.90 8.57 47.82
C LYS A 210 -72.03 9.59 47.73
N ILE A 211 -72.00 10.44 46.70
CA ILE A 211 -73.06 11.43 46.47
C ILE A 211 -74.41 10.74 46.24
N LEU A 212 -74.44 9.63 45.51
CA LEU A 212 -75.68 8.85 45.33
C LEU A 212 -76.15 8.20 46.63
N GLU A 213 -75.24 7.67 47.45
CA GLU A 213 -75.57 7.12 48.76
C GLU A 213 -76.13 8.21 49.70
N GLU A 214 -75.51 9.40 49.73
CA GLU A 214 -76.01 10.54 50.51
C GLU A 214 -77.37 11.02 50.01
N LYS A 215 -77.57 11.09 48.69
CA LYS A 215 -78.89 11.42 48.10
C LYS A 215 -79.95 10.40 48.51
N GLN A 216 -79.65 9.10 48.46
CA GLN A 216 -80.57 8.06 48.89
C GLN A 216 -80.90 8.18 50.39
N ARG A 217 -79.90 8.45 51.24
CA ARG A 217 -80.13 8.70 52.67
C ARG A 217 -81.02 9.91 52.92
N MET A 218 -80.75 11.03 52.23
CA MET A 218 -81.58 12.23 52.34
C MET A 218 -83.01 11.98 51.86
N GLU A 219 -83.19 11.25 50.75
CA GLU A 219 -84.51 10.87 50.23
C GLU A 219 -85.25 9.95 51.21
N GLU A 220 -84.57 8.99 51.83
CA GLU A 220 -85.15 8.15 52.88
C GLU A 220 -85.53 8.95 54.13
N GLU A 221 -84.71 9.92 54.55
CA GLU A 221 -85.03 10.83 55.64
C GLU A 221 -86.24 11.70 55.33
N GLU A 222 -86.32 12.27 54.14
CA GLU A 222 -87.47 13.04 53.67
C GLU A 222 -88.74 12.19 53.60
N LYS A 223 -88.64 10.95 53.11
CA LYS A 223 -89.75 9.97 53.15
C LYS A 223 -90.16 9.64 54.59
N ARG A 224 -89.21 9.50 55.52
CA ARG A 224 -89.52 9.28 56.94
C ARG A 224 -90.17 10.51 57.57
N ARG A 225 -89.70 11.72 57.29
CA ARG A 225 -90.28 12.98 57.77
C ARG A 225 -91.68 13.20 57.21
N SER A 226 -91.89 12.98 55.91
CA SER A 226 -93.21 13.07 55.30
C SER A 226 -94.18 12.01 55.83
N LYS A 227 -93.74 10.76 56.05
CA LYS A 227 -94.55 9.74 56.74
C LYS A 227 -94.94 10.15 58.15
N LYS A 228 -94.00 10.66 58.96
CA LYS A 228 -94.28 11.17 60.30
C LYS A 228 -95.23 12.37 60.28
N ALA A 229 -95.04 13.31 59.35
CA ALA A 229 -95.93 14.45 59.18
C ALA A 229 -97.34 14.02 58.73
N GLN A 230 -97.45 13.08 57.78
CA GLN A 230 -98.71 12.47 57.39
C GLN A 230 -99.35 11.73 58.57
N GLU A 231 -98.59 11.03 59.41
CA GLU A 231 -99.10 10.33 60.59
C GLU A 231 -99.67 11.30 61.64
N ILE A 232 -99.03 12.46 61.82
CA ILE A 232 -99.51 13.56 62.68
C ILE A 232 -100.79 14.18 62.09
N ILE A 233 -100.82 14.49 60.78
CA ILE A 233 -101.98 15.10 60.12
C ILE A 233 -103.17 14.13 60.06
N LEU A 234 -102.92 12.84 59.81
CA LEU A 234 -103.96 11.81 59.76
C LEU A 234 -104.44 11.34 61.14
N ASN A 235 -103.84 11.82 62.25
CA ASN A 235 -104.23 11.51 63.62
C ASN A 235 -104.50 10.01 63.88
N LYS A 236 -103.76 9.13 63.18
CA LYS A 236 -104.03 7.67 63.15
C LYS A 236 -103.86 6.99 64.50
N LYS A 237 -103.21 7.63 65.47
CA LYS A 237 -103.00 7.09 66.80
C LYS A 237 -103.92 7.66 67.88
N ASN A 238 -104.83 8.62 67.59
CA ASN A 238 -105.64 9.24 68.66
C ASN A 238 -107.03 9.82 68.27
N ALA A 239 -107.68 9.52 67.12
CA ALA A 239 -108.95 10.24 66.82
C ALA A 239 -110.01 9.58 65.91
N ARG A 240 -110.22 8.25 65.93
CA ARG A 240 -111.42 7.72 65.25
C ARG A 240 -112.05 6.54 66.00
N PRO A 241 -113.11 6.74 66.80
CA PRO A 241 -113.87 5.63 67.35
C PRO A 241 -114.55 4.85 66.19
N SER A 242 -114.55 3.53 66.30
CA SER A 242 -115.15 2.64 65.30
C SER A 242 -116.65 2.88 65.22
N ILE A 243 -117.11 3.46 64.10
CA ILE A 243 -118.54 3.55 63.79
C ILE A 243 -118.93 2.21 63.15
N SER A 244 -119.56 1.35 63.94
CA SER A 244 -120.28 0.17 63.45
C SER A 244 -121.53 0.62 62.71
N PHE A 245 -121.55 0.47 61.38
CA PHE A 245 -122.81 0.59 60.62
C PHE A 245 -123.50 -0.77 60.61
N SER A 246 -124.62 -0.88 61.35
CA SER A 246 -125.60 -1.95 61.14
C SER A 246 -126.38 -1.65 59.86
N LEU A 247 -125.97 -2.23 58.75
CA LEU A 247 -126.78 -2.28 57.54
C LEU A 247 -127.76 -3.44 57.66
N GLY A 248 -128.95 -3.12 58.17
CA GLY A 248 -130.13 -3.97 58.06
C GLY A 248 -130.83 -3.78 56.70
N SER A 249 -131.11 -4.89 56.02
CA SER A 249 -132.25 -5.11 55.12
C SER A 249 -132.27 -6.63 54.85
N LYS A 250 -133.26 -7.35 55.37
CA LYS A 250 -134.52 -7.71 54.67
C LYS A 250 -134.26 -8.51 53.41
#